data_AF-A0A3N0DYM2-F1
#
_entry.id   AF-A0A3N0DYM2-F1
#
_cell.length_a   1.000
_cell.length_b   1.000
_cell.length_c   1.000
_cell.angle_alpha   90.00
_cell.angle_beta   90.00
_cell.angle_gamma   90.00
#
_symmetry.space_group_name_H-M   'P 1'
#
loop_
_entity.id
_entity.type
_entity.pdbx_description
1 polymer ?
#
loop_
_entity_poly.entity_id
_entity_poly.type
_entity_poly.pdbx_seq_one_letter_code
_entity_poly.pdbx_strand_id
1 'polypeptide(L)'
;MQETQEHAVLFVRTWAEAVIRQVERVNEAREKFRVDARNYERMEDWSPSEEDVDRAFRALWAEEHTLVWAAHQLEQWRIRLGQLRKRDGVARDKTLASLRNALEHLVEAEFQDGYAVPKEGRSTSGGGRGKGRGLASLPDGRLEISTGGPAVFDLLDANEVERVALHQVQAIEGELEQDAMDRYLSLLEDLAD
;
A
#
# COMPACT_ATOMS: atom_id res chain seq x y z
N MET A 1 -17.39 -16.40 19.29
CA MET A 1 -17.66 -15.17 18.50
C MET A 1 -16.85 -13.99 19.01
N GLN A 2 -16.86 -13.72 20.32
CA GLN A 2 -16.11 -12.63 20.94
C GLN A 2 -14.58 -12.72 20.72
N GLU A 3 -13.98 -13.89 20.94
CA GLU A 3 -12.54 -14.14 20.70
C GLU A 3 -12.11 -13.86 19.24
N THR A 4 -12.92 -14.27 18.26
CA THR A 4 -12.63 -14.02 16.83
C THR A 4 -12.63 -12.52 16.51
N GLN A 5 -13.55 -11.77 17.14
CA GLN A 5 -13.62 -10.32 16.99
C GLN A 5 -12.44 -9.62 17.69
N GLU A 6 -12.03 -10.10 18.86
CA GLU A 6 -10.85 -9.59 19.58
C GLU A 6 -9.57 -9.78 18.77
N HIS A 7 -9.38 -10.96 18.17
CA HIS A 7 -8.26 -11.19 17.25
C HIS A 7 -8.32 -10.31 16.00
N ALA A 8 -9.50 -10.09 15.43
CA ALA A 8 -9.65 -9.18 14.29
C ALA A 8 -9.27 -7.73 14.67
N VAL A 9 -9.67 -7.26 15.86
CA VAL A 9 -9.23 -5.95 16.39
C VAL A 9 -7.72 -5.91 16.59
N LEU A 10 -7.11 -6.97 17.14
CA LEU A 10 -5.67 -7.07 17.30
C LEU A 10 -4.96 -6.92 15.95
N PHE A 11 -5.35 -7.70 14.92
CA PHE A 11 -4.71 -7.62 13.61
C PHE A 11 -4.90 -6.27 12.93
N VAL A 12 -6.08 -5.67 13.06
CA VAL A 12 -6.33 -4.30 12.59
C VAL A 12 -5.33 -3.32 13.20
N ARG A 13 -5.14 -3.33 14.52
CA ARG A 13 -4.17 -2.45 15.21
C ARG A 13 -2.74 -2.73 14.78
N THR A 14 -2.34 -4.00 14.74
CA THR A 14 -1.02 -4.43 14.29
C THR A 14 -0.69 -3.89 12.90
N TRP A 15 -1.62 -3.98 11.95
CA TRP A 15 -1.40 -3.51 10.60
C TRP A 15 -1.50 -1.99 10.47
N ALA A 16 -2.32 -1.31 11.29
CA ALA A 16 -2.31 0.15 11.37
C ALA A 16 -0.95 0.69 11.85
N GLU A 17 -0.39 0.11 12.92
CA GLU A 17 0.95 0.43 13.41
C GLU A 17 2.05 0.10 12.39
N ALA A 18 1.89 -1.00 11.63
CA ALA A 18 2.80 -1.33 10.54
C ALA A 18 2.76 -0.30 9.42
N VAL A 19 1.56 0.16 9.02
CA VAL A 19 1.38 1.22 8.02
C VAL A 19 2.08 2.51 8.46
N ILE A 20 1.85 2.97 9.70
CA ILE A 20 2.46 4.21 10.22
C ILE A 20 4.00 4.13 10.15
N ARG A 21 4.59 3.06 10.68
CA ARG A 21 6.05 2.85 10.63
C ARG A 21 6.59 2.75 9.20
N GLN A 22 5.81 2.16 8.30
CA GLN A 22 6.21 1.97 6.92
C GLN A 22 6.15 3.27 6.12
N VAL A 23 5.21 4.15 6.41
CA VAL A 23 5.15 5.51 5.86
C VAL A 23 6.42 6.29 6.20
N GLU A 24 6.87 6.25 7.46
CA GLU A 24 8.12 6.89 7.88
C GLU A 24 9.33 6.38 7.06
N ARG A 25 9.45 5.06 6.89
CA ARG A 25 10.53 4.44 6.09
C ARG A 25 10.49 4.84 4.63
N VAL A 26 9.31 4.90 4.03
CA VAL A 26 9.12 5.37 2.65
C VAL A 26 9.57 6.82 2.52
N ASN A 27 9.20 7.69 3.47
CA ASN A 27 9.59 9.09 3.45
C ASN A 27 11.10 9.27 3.58
N GLU A 28 11.77 8.51 4.45
CA GLU A 28 13.24 8.49 4.57
C GLU A 28 13.91 8.01 3.28
N ALA A 29 13.44 6.90 2.70
CA ALA A 29 13.98 6.34 1.46
C ALA A 29 13.78 7.31 0.27
N ARG A 30 12.63 7.98 0.21
CA ARG A 30 12.30 8.96 -0.83
C ARG A 30 13.20 10.17 -0.75
N GLU A 31 13.39 10.72 0.45
CA GLU A 31 14.31 11.86 0.65
C GLU A 31 15.73 11.47 0.27
N LYS A 32 16.19 10.29 0.68
CA LYS A 32 17.51 9.78 0.31
C LYS A 32 17.67 9.67 -1.21
N PHE A 33 16.76 9.00 -1.90
CA PHE A 33 16.81 8.86 -3.36
C PHE A 33 16.79 10.23 -4.05
N ARG A 34 15.91 11.14 -3.62
CA ARG A 34 15.81 12.50 -4.17
C ARG A 34 17.12 13.29 -4.01
N VAL A 35 17.76 13.21 -2.86
CA VAL A 35 19.03 13.88 -2.58
C VAL A 35 20.15 13.25 -3.39
N ASP A 36 20.24 11.92 -3.41
CA ASP A 36 21.29 11.20 -4.13
C ASP A 36 21.20 11.44 -5.63
N ALA A 37 20.01 11.33 -6.23
CA ALA A 37 19.78 11.60 -7.66
C ALA A 37 20.15 13.05 -8.03
N ARG A 38 19.68 14.04 -7.25
CA ARG A 38 20.01 15.46 -7.49
C ARG A 38 21.51 15.75 -7.35
N ASN A 39 22.17 15.11 -6.40
CA ASN A 39 23.60 15.32 -6.19
C ASN A 39 24.43 14.61 -7.26
N TYR A 40 23.99 13.45 -7.74
CA TYR A 40 24.61 12.74 -8.85
C TYR A 40 24.65 13.59 -10.13
N GLU A 41 23.53 14.26 -10.46
CA GLU A 41 23.43 15.16 -11.62
C GLU A 41 24.44 16.32 -11.61
N ARG A 42 24.97 16.68 -10.44
CA ARG A 42 25.96 17.76 -10.31
C ARG A 42 27.36 17.36 -10.78
N MET A 43 27.65 16.05 -10.86
CA MET A 43 28.94 15.50 -11.32
C MET A 43 30.17 16.12 -10.62
N GLU A 44 30.05 16.41 -9.33
CA GLU A 44 31.13 16.95 -8.50
C GLU A 44 31.91 15.83 -7.81
N ASP A 45 33.11 16.12 -7.29
CA ASP A 45 33.93 15.11 -6.57
C ASP A 45 33.25 14.54 -5.31
N TRP A 46 32.29 15.28 -4.75
CA TRP A 46 31.50 14.87 -3.60
C TRP A 46 30.16 14.23 -3.99
N SER A 47 29.82 14.21 -5.28
CA SER A 47 28.58 13.61 -5.77
C SER A 47 28.56 12.11 -5.48
N PRO A 48 27.40 11.53 -5.13
CA PRO A 48 27.24 10.10 -5.01
C PRO A 48 27.57 9.42 -6.35
N SER A 49 27.97 8.14 -6.30
CA SER A 49 28.15 7.35 -7.52
C SER A 49 26.81 6.92 -8.12
N GLU A 50 26.82 6.46 -9.37
CA GLU A 50 25.64 5.84 -9.99
C GLU A 50 25.14 4.64 -9.17
N GLU A 51 26.07 3.85 -8.61
CA GLU A 51 25.72 2.71 -7.75
C GLU A 51 25.00 3.14 -6.46
N ASP A 52 25.35 4.30 -5.91
CA ASP A 52 24.70 4.86 -4.71
C ASP A 52 23.26 5.30 -5.03
N VAL A 53 23.04 5.92 -6.19
CA VAL A 53 21.70 6.29 -6.67
C VAL A 53 20.85 5.03 -6.89
N ASP A 54 21.40 4.03 -7.58
CA ASP A 54 20.74 2.75 -7.81
C ASP A 54 20.40 2.03 -6.49
N ARG A 55 21.29 2.12 -5.49
CA ARG A 55 21.05 1.55 -4.16
C ARG A 55 19.92 2.27 -3.44
N ALA A 56 19.87 3.60 -3.51
CA ALA A 56 18.78 4.39 -2.95
C ALA A 56 17.44 4.09 -3.64
N PHE A 57 17.45 3.93 -4.97
CA PHE A 57 16.27 3.52 -5.73
C PHE A 57 15.75 2.13 -5.32
N ARG A 58 16.63 1.12 -5.22
CA ARG A 58 16.24 -0.23 -4.77
C ARG A 58 15.63 -0.21 -3.38
N ALA A 59 16.15 0.64 -2.48
CA ALA A 59 15.59 0.81 -1.14
C ALA A 59 14.19 1.42 -1.22
N LEU A 60 14.02 2.54 -1.94
CA LEU A 60 12.72 3.17 -2.15
C LEU A 60 11.69 2.19 -2.73
N TRP A 61 12.07 1.46 -3.78
CA TRP A 61 11.23 0.44 -4.42
C TRP A 61 10.72 -0.61 -3.43
N ALA A 62 11.61 -1.13 -2.57
CA ALA A 62 11.26 -2.14 -1.59
C ALA A 62 10.34 -1.59 -0.49
N GLU A 63 10.61 -0.38 0.01
CA GLU A 63 9.81 0.24 1.07
C GLU A 63 8.39 0.59 0.59
N GLU A 64 8.24 1.10 -0.63
CA GLU A 64 6.92 1.42 -1.19
C GLU A 64 6.11 0.15 -1.50
N HIS A 65 6.74 -0.90 -2.01
CA HIS A 65 6.08 -2.21 -2.16
C HIS A 65 5.59 -2.76 -0.82
N THR A 66 6.39 -2.61 0.24
CA THR A 66 6.03 -3.04 1.59
C THR A 66 4.85 -2.22 2.13
N LEU A 67 4.79 -0.91 1.86
CA LEU A 67 3.67 -0.05 2.24
C LEU A 67 2.35 -0.52 1.61
N VAL A 68 2.36 -0.84 0.31
CA VAL A 68 1.17 -1.37 -0.38
C VAL A 68 0.68 -2.66 0.28
N TRP A 69 1.58 -3.57 0.63
CA TRP A 69 1.21 -4.81 1.32
C TRP A 69 0.65 -4.55 2.72
N ALA A 70 1.28 -3.69 3.52
CA ALA A 70 0.80 -3.34 4.85
C ALA A 70 -0.60 -2.72 4.80
N ALA A 71 -0.82 -1.76 3.90
CA ALA A 71 -2.12 -1.12 3.69
C ALA A 71 -3.17 -2.14 3.22
N HIS A 72 -2.82 -3.06 2.31
CA HIS A 72 -3.73 -4.11 1.86
C HIS A 72 -4.15 -5.05 3.00
N GLN A 73 -3.21 -5.45 3.86
CA GLN A 73 -3.52 -6.29 5.01
C GLN A 73 -4.43 -5.57 6.01
N LEU A 74 -4.16 -4.30 6.30
CA LEU A 74 -5.04 -3.46 7.14
C LEU A 74 -6.47 -3.44 6.59
N GLU A 75 -6.63 -3.19 5.29
CA GLU A 75 -7.94 -3.18 4.64
C GLU A 75 -8.66 -4.53 4.78
N GLN A 76 -7.98 -5.65 4.52
CA GLN A 76 -8.62 -6.98 4.63
C GLN A 76 -9.09 -7.27 6.06
N TRP A 77 -8.28 -6.93 7.06
CA TRP A 77 -8.65 -7.12 8.47
C TRP A 77 -9.78 -6.19 8.91
N ARG A 78 -9.81 -4.95 8.42
CA ARG A 78 -10.92 -4.01 8.63
C ARG A 78 -12.23 -4.55 8.05
N ILE A 79 -12.21 -5.02 6.80
CA ILE A 79 -13.39 -5.64 6.17
C ILE A 79 -13.86 -6.85 6.98
N ARG A 80 -12.91 -7.70 7.41
CA ARG A 80 -13.22 -8.88 8.22
C ARG A 80 -13.87 -8.50 9.55
N LEU A 81 -13.38 -7.45 10.20
CA LEU A 81 -13.93 -6.93 11.45
C LEU A 81 -15.36 -6.38 11.24
N GLY A 82 -15.59 -5.61 10.17
CA GLY A 82 -16.92 -5.12 9.81
C GLY A 82 -17.93 -6.26 9.61
N GLN A 83 -17.54 -7.30 8.88
CA GLN A 83 -18.37 -8.51 8.69
C GLN A 83 -18.71 -9.21 10.00
N LEU A 84 -17.74 -9.34 10.91
CA LEU A 84 -17.97 -9.96 12.23
C LEU A 84 -18.94 -9.13 13.08
N ARG A 85 -18.88 -7.80 12.96
CA ARG A 85 -19.79 -6.87 13.64
C ARG A 85 -21.13 -6.67 12.93
N LYS A 86 -21.38 -7.36 11.80
CA LYS A 86 -22.55 -7.16 10.93
C LYS A 86 -22.73 -5.69 10.53
N ARG A 87 -21.62 -4.96 10.40
CA ARG A 87 -21.58 -3.61 9.85
C ARG A 87 -21.23 -3.75 8.37
N ASP A 88 -22.26 -3.68 7.52
CA ASP A 88 -22.05 -3.63 6.08
C ASP A 88 -21.50 -2.25 5.69
N GLY A 89 -20.57 -2.20 4.72
CA GLY A 89 -20.17 -0.94 4.09
C GLY A 89 -18.68 -0.58 4.10
N VAL A 90 -17.78 -1.41 4.61
CA VAL A 90 -16.33 -1.17 4.38
C VAL A 90 -16.01 -1.43 2.92
N ALA A 91 -16.05 -0.38 2.10
CA ALA A 91 -15.72 -0.45 0.69
C ALA A 91 -14.21 -0.67 0.52
N ARG A 92 -13.86 -1.58 -0.39
CA ARG A 92 -12.46 -1.73 -0.84
C ARG A 92 -12.03 -0.50 -1.62
N ASP A 93 -10.84 -0.04 -1.33
CA ASP A 93 -10.13 0.96 -2.10
C ASP A 93 -9.65 0.34 -3.42
N LYS A 94 -10.21 0.85 -4.53
CA LYS A 94 -9.90 0.32 -5.87
C LYS A 94 -8.45 0.58 -6.27
N THR A 95 -7.87 1.68 -5.79
CA THR A 95 -6.50 2.08 -6.08
C THR A 95 -5.54 1.12 -5.41
N LEU A 96 -5.73 0.89 -4.11
CA LEU A 96 -4.92 -0.07 -3.34
C LEU A 96 -5.04 -1.50 -3.88
N ALA A 97 -6.26 -1.91 -4.28
CA ALA A 97 -6.46 -3.22 -4.90
C ALA A 97 -5.72 -3.35 -6.24
N SER A 98 -5.71 -2.31 -7.06
CA SER A 98 -5.02 -2.30 -8.36
C SER A 98 -3.50 -2.36 -8.17
N LEU A 99 -2.97 -1.57 -7.23
CA LEU A 99 -1.55 -1.60 -6.84
C LEU A 99 -1.09 -2.97 -6.36
N ARG A 100 -1.81 -3.55 -5.39
CA ARG A 100 -1.44 -4.87 -4.88
C ARG A 100 -1.44 -5.91 -6.00
N ASN A 101 -2.44 -5.87 -6.89
CA ASN A 101 -2.52 -6.82 -8.00
C ASN A 101 -1.38 -6.61 -9.02
N ALA A 102 -0.99 -5.36 -9.29
CA ALA A 102 0.15 -5.08 -10.14
C ALA A 102 1.44 -5.67 -9.56
N LEU A 103 1.67 -5.47 -8.25
CA LEU A 103 2.86 -5.97 -7.55
C LEU A 103 2.88 -7.49 -7.41
N GLU A 104 1.75 -8.11 -7.09
CA GLU A 104 1.61 -9.57 -7.02
C GLU A 104 1.94 -10.25 -8.36
N HIS A 105 1.62 -9.60 -9.48
CA HIS A 105 1.84 -10.13 -10.82
C HIS A 105 3.10 -9.59 -11.51
N LEU A 106 3.92 -8.80 -10.81
CA LEU A 106 5.12 -8.19 -11.39
C LEU A 106 6.12 -9.23 -11.91
N VAL A 107 6.24 -10.38 -11.24
CA VAL A 107 7.12 -11.48 -11.67
C VAL A 107 6.68 -12.13 -12.99
N GLU A 108 5.41 -11.97 -13.37
CA GLU A 108 4.86 -12.48 -14.63
C GLU A 108 4.87 -11.45 -15.77
N ALA A 109 5.32 -10.22 -15.49
CA ALA A 109 5.35 -9.11 -16.44
C ALA A 109 6.43 -9.30 -17.51
N GLU A 110 6.22 -8.62 -18.64
CA GLU A 110 7.30 -8.34 -19.59
C GLU A 110 7.92 -6.99 -19.24
N PHE A 111 9.17 -6.76 -19.66
CA PHE A 111 9.90 -5.53 -19.38
C PHE A 111 10.26 -4.83 -20.69
N GLN A 112 9.82 -3.59 -20.84
CA GLN A 112 10.01 -2.78 -22.05
C GLN A 112 10.30 -1.34 -21.65
N ASP A 113 11.39 -0.77 -22.15
CA ASP A 113 11.76 0.65 -21.98
C ASP A 113 11.73 1.19 -20.54
N GLY A 114 12.16 0.38 -19.56
CA GLY A 114 12.14 0.79 -18.14
C GLY A 114 10.79 0.60 -17.45
N TYR A 115 9.83 -0.05 -18.10
CA TYR A 115 8.51 -0.38 -17.56
C TYR A 115 8.27 -1.89 -17.51
N ALA A 116 7.55 -2.34 -16.49
CA ALA A 116 6.86 -3.61 -16.46
C ALA A 116 5.50 -3.48 -17.16
N VAL A 117 5.27 -4.31 -18.17
CA VAL A 117 4.06 -4.32 -18.99
C VAL A 117 3.37 -5.70 -18.98
N PRO A 118 2.06 -5.78 -19.24
CA PRO A 118 1.37 -7.05 -19.35
C PRO A 118 1.95 -7.87 -20.50
N LYS A 119 2.16 -9.18 -20.27
CA LYS A 119 2.61 -10.11 -21.29
C LYS A 119 1.66 -10.16 -22.50
N GLU A 120 2.15 -9.89 -23.71
CA GLU A 120 1.33 -9.97 -24.93
C GLU A 120 0.78 -11.40 -25.17
N GLY A 121 -0.45 -11.48 -25.69
CA GLY A 121 -1.10 -12.76 -26.05
C GLY A 121 -1.92 -13.45 -24.94
N ARG A 122 -1.90 -12.96 -23.69
CA ARG A 122 -2.90 -13.37 -22.68
C ARG A 122 -4.16 -12.54 -22.84
N SER A 123 -5.01 -13.00 -23.76
CA SER A 123 -6.30 -12.40 -24.08
C SER A 123 -7.16 -12.10 -22.83
N THR A 124 -7.75 -10.91 -22.82
CA THR A 124 -8.89 -10.51 -21.97
C THR A 124 -10.14 -11.39 -22.17
N SER A 125 -10.14 -12.30 -23.16
CA SER A 125 -11.29 -13.13 -23.57
C SER A 125 -11.15 -14.64 -23.33
N GLY A 126 -10.11 -15.14 -22.67
CA GLY A 126 -9.92 -16.59 -22.52
C GLY A 126 -9.71 -17.06 -21.08
N GLY A 127 -10.79 -17.43 -20.38
CA GLY A 127 -10.93 -18.47 -19.33
C GLY A 127 -9.94 -18.59 -18.14
N GLY A 128 -8.77 -17.95 -18.17
CA GLY A 128 -7.76 -17.97 -17.12
C GLY A 128 -7.99 -16.82 -16.16
N ARG A 129 -8.61 -17.11 -15.02
CA ARG A 129 -8.72 -16.16 -13.91
C ARG A 129 -7.32 -15.66 -13.52
N GLY A 130 -7.08 -14.35 -13.67
CA GLY A 130 -6.09 -13.61 -12.87
C GLY A 130 -4.77 -13.21 -13.54
N LYS A 131 -4.28 -13.93 -14.55
CA LYS A 131 -2.88 -13.76 -14.98
C LYS A 131 -2.68 -12.63 -16.02
N GLY A 132 -2.21 -11.47 -15.56
CA GLY A 132 -1.87 -10.30 -16.39
C GLY A 132 -2.82 -9.10 -16.27
N ARG A 133 -3.91 -9.23 -15.49
CA ARG A 133 -4.90 -8.14 -15.29
C ARG A 133 -4.43 -7.03 -14.36
N GLY A 134 -3.52 -7.31 -13.42
CA GLY A 134 -3.07 -6.34 -12.42
C GLY A 134 -2.40 -5.10 -13.02
N LEU A 135 -1.44 -5.30 -13.92
CA LEU A 135 -0.78 -4.20 -14.63
C LEU A 135 -1.75 -3.46 -15.56
N ALA A 136 -2.60 -4.19 -16.29
CA ALA A 136 -3.60 -3.59 -17.17
C ALA A 136 -4.68 -2.76 -16.45
N SER A 137 -4.82 -2.89 -15.13
CA SER A 137 -5.72 -2.08 -14.30
C SER A 137 -5.10 -0.78 -13.77
N LEU A 138 -3.80 -0.58 -13.96
CA LEU A 138 -3.16 0.70 -13.68
C LEU A 138 -3.57 1.75 -14.74
N PRO A 139 -3.62 3.06 -14.40
CA PRO A 139 -4.05 4.10 -15.33
C PRO A 139 -3.36 4.08 -16.71
N ASP A 140 -2.06 3.76 -16.77
CA ASP A 140 -1.30 3.62 -18.02
C ASP A 140 -1.04 2.17 -18.43
N GLY A 141 -1.59 1.20 -17.71
CA GLY A 141 -1.42 -0.23 -18.01
C GLY A 141 0.01 -0.77 -17.81
N ARG A 142 0.92 0.02 -17.25
CA ARG A 142 2.35 -0.28 -17.05
C ARG A 142 2.78 0.08 -15.63
N LEU A 143 3.95 -0.37 -15.19
CA LEU A 143 4.55 0.04 -13.91
C LEU A 143 6.00 0.41 -14.18
N GLU A 144 6.44 1.60 -13.76
CA GLU A 144 7.84 2.00 -13.93
C GLU A 144 8.74 1.12 -13.07
N ILE A 145 9.93 0.73 -13.56
CA ILE A 145 10.89 -0.12 -12.83
C ILE A 145 12.35 0.38 -12.94
N SER A 146 12.56 1.53 -13.59
CA SER A 146 13.88 2.09 -13.86
C SER A 146 14.16 3.37 -13.06
N THR A 147 15.43 3.69 -12.90
CA THR A 147 15.93 4.89 -12.18
C THR A 147 15.78 6.20 -12.96
N GLY A 148 15.43 6.13 -14.25
CA GLY A 148 15.42 7.26 -15.17
C GLY A 148 14.14 8.10 -15.24
N GLY A 149 13.09 7.73 -14.52
CA GLY A 149 11.83 8.50 -14.50
C GLY A 149 11.35 8.86 -13.09
N PRO A 150 10.19 9.53 -13.00
CA PRO A 150 9.75 10.21 -11.79
C PRO A 150 9.14 9.21 -10.81
N ALA A 151 10.00 8.54 -10.04
CA ALA A 151 9.63 7.60 -8.99
C ALA A 151 9.01 6.26 -9.48
N VAL A 152 9.23 5.26 -8.63
CA VAL A 152 8.81 3.85 -8.73
C VAL A 152 7.30 3.69 -9.02
N PHE A 153 6.48 4.67 -8.59
CA PHE A 153 5.05 4.71 -8.82
C PHE A 153 4.58 6.05 -9.41
N ASP A 154 5.13 6.52 -10.53
CA ASP A 154 4.60 7.74 -11.20
C ASP A 154 3.08 7.64 -11.56
N LEU A 155 2.50 6.44 -11.47
CA LEU A 155 1.06 6.16 -11.61
C LEU A 155 0.22 6.44 -10.37
N LEU A 156 0.85 6.47 -9.19
CA LEU A 156 0.25 6.86 -7.93
C LEU A 156 1.34 7.58 -7.17
N ASP A 157 1.27 8.92 -7.23
CA ASP A 157 2.07 9.80 -6.38
C ASP A 157 2.29 9.10 -5.05
N ALA A 158 3.53 8.88 -4.65
CA ALA A 158 3.78 8.10 -3.44
C ALA A 158 3.15 8.77 -2.19
N ASN A 159 2.81 10.06 -2.29
CA ASN A 159 1.91 10.76 -1.36
C ASN A 159 0.46 10.26 -1.39
N GLU A 160 -0.05 9.80 -2.54
CA GLU A 160 -1.35 9.16 -2.69
C GLU A 160 -1.41 7.78 -2.02
N VAL A 161 -0.37 6.95 -2.14
CA VAL A 161 -0.31 5.64 -1.43
C VAL A 161 -0.28 5.87 0.07
N GLU A 162 0.55 6.80 0.53
CA GLU A 162 0.60 7.25 1.93
C GLU A 162 -0.76 7.81 2.39
N ARG A 163 -1.36 8.71 1.62
CA ARG A 163 -2.68 9.30 1.92
C ARG A 163 -3.76 8.25 2.03
N VAL A 164 -3.83 7.29 1.10
CA VAL A 164 -4.79 6.19 1.15
C VAL A 164 -4.54 5.32 2.37
N ALA A 165 -3.28 4.98 2.67
CA ALA A 165 -2.92 4.17 3.81
C ALA A 165 -3.26 4.86 5.14
N LEU A 166 -2.92 6.14 5.30
CA LEU A 166 -3.25 6.95 6.48
C LEU A 166 -4.75 7.17 6.62
N HIS A 167 -5.48 7.35 5.53
CA HIS A 167 -6.94 7.40 5.55
C HIS A 167 -7.55 6.10 6.10
N GLN A 168 -7.00 4.93 5.76
CA GLN A 168 -7.44 3.65 6.34
C GLN A 168 -7.17 3.58 7.85
N VAL A 169 -6.02 4.10 8.30
CA VAL A 169 -5.68 4.19 9.74
C VAL A 169 -6.65 5.10 10.48
N GLN A 170 -6.85 6.32 10.00
CA GLN A 170 -7.76 7.29 10.64
C GLN A 170 -9.20 6.77 10.71
N ALA A 171 -9.68 6.16 9.63
CA ALA A 171 -11.02 5.59 9.60
C ALA A 171 -11.19 4.50 10.66
N ILE A 172 -10.18 3.65 10.88
CA ILE A 172 -10.30 2.60 11.88
C ILE A 172 -10.11 3.11 13.32
N GLU A 173 -9.23 4.07 13.55
CA GLU A 173 -9.08 4.66 14.88
C GLU A 173 -10.40 5.26 15.36
N GLY A 174 -11.09 6.02 14.49
CA GLY A 174 -12.42 6.55 14.78
C GLY A 174 -13.47 5.47 15.04
N GLU A 175 -13.50 4.41 14.24
CA GLU A 175 -14.42 3.27 14.45
C GLU A 175 -14.15 2.55 15.79
N LEU A 176 -12.88 2.38 16.18
CA LEU A 176 -12.51 1.71 17.42
C LEU A 176 -12.78 2.57 18.65
N GLU A 177 -12.59 3.88 18.55
CA GLU A 177 -12.93 4.84 19.60
C GLU A 177 -14.44 4.87 19.85
N GLN A 178 -15.23 4.99 18.78
CA GLN A 178 -16.69 4.94 18.87
C GLN A 178 -17.18 3.64 19.52
N ASP A 179 -16.60 2.50 19.14
CA ASP A 179 -16.94 1.21 19.74
C ASP A 179 -16.54 1.07 21.21
N ALA A 180 -15.52 1.79 21.65
CA ALA A 180 -15.13 1.83 23.05
C ALA A 180 -16.12 2.70 23.85
N MET A 181 -16.53 3.84 23.30
CA MET A 181 -17.55 4.71 23.88
C MET A 181 -18.90 4.01 24.00
N ASP A 182 -19.38 3.36 22.94
CA ASP A 182 -20.67 2.65 22.93
C ASP A 182 -20.71 1.55 24.02
N ARG A 183 -19.61 0.81 24.18
CA ARG A 183 -19.48 -0.21 25.24
C ARG A 183 -19.45 0.39 26.63
N TYR A 184 -18.77 1.53 26.79
CA TYR A 184 -18.73 2.24 28.08
C TYR A 184 -20.11 2.78 28.47
N LEU A 185 -20.85 3.37 27.53
CA LEU A 185 -22.21 3.86 27.76
C LEU A 185 -23.17 2.73 28.14
N SER A 186 -23.14 1.60 27.42
CA SER A 186 -23.95 0.42 27.75
C SER A 186 -23.66 -0.11 29.16
N LEU A 187 -22.39 -0.12 29.58
CA LEU A 187 -22.02 -0.54 30.94
C LEU A 187 -22.52 0.42 32.02
N LEU A 188 -22.58 1.72 31.73
CA LEU A 188 -23.12 2.71 32.67
C LEU A 188 -24.64 2.61 32.79
N GLU A 189 -25.35 2.31 31.69
CA GLU A 189 -26.79 2.06 31.68
C GLU A 189 -27.12 0.79 32.49
N ASP A 190 -26.40 -0.31 32.27
CA ASP A 190 -26.57 -1.58 33.01
C ASP A 190 -26.27 -1.46 34.52
N LEU A 191 -25.49 -0.46 34.94
CA LEU A 191 -25.19 -0.19 36.36
C LEU A 191 -26.19 0.76 37.02
N ALA A 192 -27.01 1.46 36.22
CA ALA A 192 -28.02 2.40 36.69
C ALA A 192 -29.40 1.76 36.89
N ASP A 193 -29.62 0.58 36.30
CA ASP A 193 -30.79 -0.31 36.48
C ASP A 193 -30.56 -1.36 37.59
#